data_AF-A0ABD2P9B7-F1
#
_entry.id   AF-A0ABD2P9B7-F1
#
_cell.length_a   1.000
_cell.length_b   1.000
_cell.length_c   1.000
_cell.angle_alpha   90.00
_cell.angle_beta   90.00
_cell.angle_gamma   90.00
#
_symmetry.space_group_name_H-M   'P 1'
#
loop_
_entity.id
_entity.type
_entity.pdbx_description
1 polymer ?
#
loop_
_entity_poly.entity_id
_entity_poly.type
_entity_poly.pdbx_seq_one_letter_code
_entity_poly.pdbx_strand_id
1 'polypeptide(L)'
;MQEINKKILRLGIGIYWCDKTIIRPDVLLCKEPTKRKVSVKLRTATGERIPTHGIMRVNIEIGSRVFRHEVIAADITEEVILGMDVIKRYGFKLDLKKDVLRIDNEEIPFSDTGNDVLKVHLCEDVTLPSLSETVVMARHDGNMEKFLLA
;
A
#
# COMPACT_ATOMS: atom_id res chain seq x y z
N MET A 1 18.15 16.51 6.25
CA MET A 1 17.32 15.45 6.85
C MET A 1 15.99 15.55 6.12
N GLN A 2 15.59 14.58 5.31
CA GLN A 2 14.36 14.70 4.50
C GLN A 2 13.29 13.81 5.13
N GLU A 3 12.31 14.48 5.75
CA GLU A 3 11.03 13.96 6.26
C GLU A 3 10.10 13.63 5.08
N ILE A 4 9.46 12.47 5.13
CA ILE A 4 8.27 12.19 4.31
C ILE A 4 7.09 12.61 5.21
N ASN A 5 6.77 13.90 5.20
CA ASN A 5 5.74 14.46 6.07
C ASN A 5 4.34 14.10 5.55
N LYS A 6 3.63 13.27 6.32
CA LYS A 6 2.17 13.11 6.43
C LYS A 6 1.34 13.33 5.15
N LYS A 7 1.06 12.25 4.43
CA LYS A 7 -0.32 11.85 4.04
C LYS A 7 -0.28 10.58 3.18
N ILE A 8 -1.27 9.71 3.41
CA ILE A 8 -1.72 8.66 2.49
C ILE A 8 -0.91 7.34 2.55
N LEU A 9 -1.23 6.54 3.57
CA LEU A 9 -1.11 5.08 3.48
C LEU A 9 -2.38 4.54 2.78
N ARG A 10 -2.47 4.69 1.46
CA ARG A 10 -3.54 4.00 0.71
C ARG A 10 -3.19 2.52 0.62
N LEU A 11 -3.67 1.74 1.57
CA LEU A 11 -3.71 0.29 1.48
C LEU A 11 -4.89 -0.13 0.60
N GLY A 12 -4.72 0.03 -0.71
CA GLY A 12 -5.62 -0.51 -1.71
C GLY A 12 -5.79 -2.02 -1.56
N ILE A 13 -6.98 -2.52 -1.88
CA ILE A 13 -7.36 -3.89 -1.55
C ILE A 13 -6.57 -4.95 -2.37
N GLY A 14 -5.77 -4.52 -3.34
CA GLY A 14 -4.85 -5.35 -4.13
C GLY A 14 -3.37 -5.35 -3.69
N ILE A 15 -2.99 -4.65 -2.61
CA ILE A 15 -1.58 -4.45 -2.21
C ILE A 15 -1.13 -5.21 -0.95
N TYR A 16 -2.00 -6.03 -0.36
CA TYR A 16 -1.67 -6.81 0.86
C TYR A 16 -0.67 -7.97 0.63
N TRP A 17 -0.20 -8.17 -0.61
CA TRP A 17 0.76 -9.21 -0.98
C TRP A 17 2.04 -8.67 -1.62
N CYS A 18 2.30 -7.37 -1.53
CA CYS A 18 3.63 -6.88 -1.87
C CYS A 18 4.62 -7.33 -0.79
N ASP A 19 5.49 -8.29 -1.13
CA ASP A 19 6.60 -8.71 -0.26
C ASP A 19 7.58 -7.56 0.03
N LYS A 20 7.62 -6.56 -0.85
CA LYS A 20 8.55 -5.44 -0.83
C LYS A 20 7.81 -4.10 -0.83
N THR A 21 8.36 -3.15 -0.08
CA THR A 21 7.88 -1.76 -0.08
C THR A 21 8.28 -1.04 -1.38
N ILE A 22 7.33 -0.32 -1.97
CA ILE A 22 7.49 0.39 -3.26
C ILE A 22 7.23 1.88 -3.03
N ILE A 23 8.01 2.73 -3.69
CA ILE A 23 7.87 4.19 -3.63
C ILE A 23 7.83 4.77 -5.04
N ARG A 24 7.05 5.84 -5.20
CA ARG A 24 7.06 6.65 -6.42
C ARG A 24 8.29 7.57 -6.40
N PRO A 25 9.15 7.55 -7.44
CA PRO A 25 10.42 8.28 -7.42
C PRO A 25 10.28 9.81 -7.31
N ASP A 26 9.21 10.37 -7.85
CA ASP A 26 8.90 11.82 -7.88
C ASP A 26 8.63 12.42 -6.48
N VAL A 27 8.17 11.60 -5.53
CA VAL A 27 7.96 12.00 -4.12
C VAL A 27 9.29 12.34 -3.44
N LEU A 28 10.41 11.87 -4.00
CA LEU A 28 11.74 12.08 -3.45
C LEU A 28 12.43 13.22 -4.19
N LEU A 29 12.37 14.43 -3.61
CA LEU A 29 12.87 15.67 -4.18
C LEU A 29 14.35 15.67 -4.62
N CYS A 30 15.20 14.72 -4.18
CA CYS A 30 16.66 14.91 -4.27
C CYS A 30 17.52 13.67 -4.52
N LYS A 31 16.99 12.47 -4.77
CA LYS A 31 17.87 11.29 -5.00
C LYS A 31 17.38 10.41 -6.14
N GLU A 32 18.17 10.39 -7.22
CA GLU A 32 18.04 9.36 -8.23
C GLU A 32 18.21 7.98 -7.57
N PRO A 33 17.37 6.99 -7.93
CA PRO A 33 17.56 5.62 -7.48
C PRO A 33 18.97 5.16 -7.80
N THR A 34 19.60 4.45 -6.85
CA THR A 34 20.86 3.78 -7.12
C THR A 34 20.67 2.87 -8.33
N LYS A 35 21.37 3.16 -9.45
CA LYS A 35 21.46 2.32 -10.66
C LYS A 35 22.19 1.00 -10.39
N ARG A 36 21.97 0.36 -9.24
CA ARG A 36 22.20 -1.07 -9.14
C ARG A 36 21.20 -1.71 -10.08
N LYS A 37 21.72 -2.50 -11.02
CA LYS A 37 20.94 -3.28 -11.98
C LYS A 37 20.17 -4.35 -11.22
N VAL A 38 19.04 -3.97 -10.64
CA VAL A 38 18.15 -4.91 -9.95
C VAL A 38 17.02 -5.22 -10.91
N SER A 39 16.99 -6.46 -11.40
CA SER A 39 15.96 -6.93 -12.33
C SER A 39 14.68 -7.30 -11.57
N VAL A 40 14.08 -6.34 -10.87
CA VAL A 40 12.77 -6.54 -10.25
C VAL A 40 11.71 -6.24 -11.30
N LYS A 41 10.87 -7.25 -11.59
CA LYS A 41 9.70 -7.12 -12.45
C LYS A 41 8.49 -6.98 -11.56
N LEU A 42 7.90 -5.79 -11.50
CA LEU A 42 6.64 -5.57 -10.82
C LEU A 42 5.48 -5.78 -11.79
N ARG A 43 4.39 -6.37 -11.29
CA ARG A 43 3.13 -6.48 -12.00
C ARG A 43 1.98 -6.07 -11.11
N THR A 44 0.97 -5.44 -11.69
CA THR A 44 -0.31 -5.18 -11.02
C THR A 44 -1.10 -6.47 -10.87
N ALA A 45 -2.18 -6.42 -10.08
CA ALA A 45 -3.14 -7.52 -9.98
C ALA A 45 -3.79 -7.86 -11.34
N THR A 46 -3.93 -6.89 -12.24
CA THR A 46 -4.41 -7.08 -13.62
C THR A 46 -3.35 -7.68 -14.55
N GLY A 47 -2.12 -7.89 -14.06
CA GLY A 47 -1.02 -8.49 -14.82
C GLY A 47 -0.20 -7.51 -15.65
N GLU A 48 -0.54 -6.22 -15.63
CA GLU A 48 0.20 -5.15 -16.30
C GLU A 48 1.58 -4.98 -15.67
N ARG A 49 2.57 -4.64 -16.50
CA ARG A 49 3.95 -4.45 -16.04
C ARG A 49 4.14 -3.02 -15.57
N ILE A 50 4.64 -2.86 -14.36
CA ILE A 50 5.00 -1.53 -13.83
C ILE A 50 6.49 -1.28 -14.12
N PRO A 51 6.85 -0.14 -14.74
CA PRO A 51 8.24 0.28 -14.90
C PRO A 51 8.94 0.42 -13.53
N THR A 52 10.10 -0.22 -13.40
CA THR A 52 10.93 -0.15 -12.19
C THR A 52 12.20 0.65 -12.46
N HIS A 53 12.51 1.58 -11.56
CA HIS A 53 13.66 2.48 -11.64
C HIS A 53 14.87 2.00 -10.83
N GLY A 54 14.66 0.97 -10.00
CA GLY A 54 15.72 0.31 -9.23
C GLY A 54 15.37 0.19 -7.74
N ILE A 55 16.41 -0.02 -6.93
CA ILE A 55 16.30 -0.04 -5.46
C ILE A 55 17.00 1.19 -4.89
N MET A 56 16.41 1.78 -3.86
CA MET A 56 16.99 2.89 -3.11
C MET A 56 16.80 2.71 -1.61
N ARG A 57 17.68 3.33 -0.81
CA ARG A 57 17.55 3.39 0.65
C ARG A 57 17.00 4.73 1.07
N VAL A 58 15.78 4.74 1.59
CA VAL A 58 15.08 5.94 2.04
C VAL A 58 14.82 5.88 3.54
N ASN A 59 14.65 7.05 4.16
CA ASN A 59 14.08 7.12 5.49
C ASN A 59 12.57 7.19 5.33
N ILE A 60 11.85 6.27 5.96
CA ILE A 60 10.40 6.21 6.00
C ILE A 60 9.98 6.65 7.39
N GLU A 61 9.00 7.55 7.45
CA GLU A 61 8.39 8.01 8.68
C GLU A 61 6.93 7.56 8.71
N ILE A 62 6.56 6.88 9.80
CA ILE A 62 5.19 6.41 10.02
C ILE A 62 4.86 6.65 11.49
N GLY A 63 3.90 7.55 11.76
CA GLY A 63 3.60 8.00 13.12
C GLY A 63 4.81 8.67 13.75
N SER A 64 5.18 8.25 14.95
CA SER A 64 6.38 8.70 15.67
C SER A 64 7.69 7.98 15.30
N ARG A 65 7.65 7.01 14.38
CA ARG A 65 8.80 6.17 14.02
C ARG A 65 9.43 6.61 12.70
N VAL A 66 10.73 6.87 12.73
CA VAL A 66 11.56 7.04 11.54
C VAL A 66 12.53 5.87 11.42
N PHE A 67 12.58 5.23 10.25
CA PHE A 67 13.49 4.12 9.99
C PHE A 67 14.02 4.15 8.57
N ARG A 68 15.21 3.59 8.37
CA ARG A 68 15.85 3.51 7.05
C ARG A 68 15.63 2.14 6.45
N HIS A 69 15.03 2.07 5.26
CA HIS A 69 14.68 0.80 4.60
C HIS A 69 15.01 0.83 3.10
N GLU A 70 15.24 -0.35 2.51
CA GLU A 70 15.42 -0.52 1.07
C GLU A 70 14.06 -0.69 0.38
N VAL A 71 13.75 0.23 -0.52
CA VAL A 71 12.49 0.27 -1.26
C VAL A 71 12.74 0.16 -2.76
N ILE A 72 11.76 -0.35 -3.48
CA ILE A 72 11.75 -0.37 -4.94
C ILE A 72 11.17 0.95 -5.43
N ALA A 73 11.88 1.64 -6.32
CA ALA A 73 11.38 2.83 -6.99
C ALA A 73 10.62 2.41 -8.26
N ALA A 74 9.35 2.80 -8.41
CA ALA A 74 8.51 2.38 -9.54
C ALA A 74 7.42 3.42 -9.87
N ASP A 75 6.94 3.40 -11.12
CA ASP A 75 5.86 4.28 -11.58
C ASP A 75 4.50 3.76 -11.12
N ILE A 76 4.17 4.00 -9.85
CA ILE A 76 2.89 3.68 -9.22
C ILE A 76 2.03 4.94 -9.09
N THR A 77 0.71 4.79 -8.90
CA THR A 77 -0.19 5.94 -8.68
C THR A 77 -0.10 6.48 -7.26
N GLU A 78 0.09 5.59 -6.28
CA GLU A 78 0.26 5.94 -4.88
C GLU A 78 1.67 6.50 -4.62
N GLU A 79 1.83 7.30 -3.57
CA GLU A 79 3.14 7.82 -3.19
C GLU A 79 4.04 6.70 -2.63
N VAL A 80 3.48 5.88 -1.73
CA VAL A 80 4.17 4.77 -1.08
C VAL A 80 3.19 3.60 -0.93
N ILE A 81 3.65 2.40 -1.28
CA ILE A 81 2.99 1.13 -0.99
C ILE A 81 3.87 0.40 0.04
N LEU A 82 3.37 0.28 1.27
CA LEU A 82 4.05 -0.48 2.31
C LEU A 82 3.92 -1.99 2.05
N GLY A 83 5.07 -2.66 1.98
CA GLY A 83 5.14 -4.10 1.84
C GLY A 83 5.23 -4.84 3.18
N MET A 84 5.09 -6.16 3.11
CA MET A 84 5.22 -7.05 4.27
C MET A 84 6.65 -7.04 4.85
N ASP A 85 7.66 -6.66 4.06
CA ASP A 85 9.04 -6.53 4.53
C ASP A 85 9.18 -5.50 5.66
N VAL A 86 8.50 -4.36 5.56
CA VAL A 86 8.48 -3.33 6.60
C VAL A 86 7.66 -3.80 7.79
N ILE A 87 6.44 -4.32 7.54
CA ILE A 87 5.53 -4.77 8.60
C ILE A 87 6.22 -5.83 9.48
N LYS A 88 6.80 -6.86 8.87
CA LYS A 88 7.49 -7.94 9.61
C LYS A 88 8.79 -7.47 10.26
N ARG A 89 9.59 -6.65 9.57
CA ARG A 89 10.90 -6.22 10.07
C ARG A 89 10.80 -5.30 11.28
N TYR A 90 9.86 -4.36 11.25
CA TYR A 90 9.71 -3.34 12.29
C TYR A 90 8.61 -3.69 13.30
N GLY A 91 7.99 -4.86 13.17
CA GLY A 91 7.01 -5.39 14.13
C GLY A 91 5.66 -4.66 14.11
N PHE A 92 5.31 -4.03 12.99
CA PHE A 92 4.01 -3.36 12.86
C PHE A 92 2.89 -4.39 12.82
N LYS A 93 1.72 -4.01 13.32
CA LYS A 93 0.53 -4.85 13.29
C LYS A 93 -0.55 -4.17 12.49
N LEU A 94 -1.00 -4.86 11.44
CA LEU A 94 -2.12 -4.43 10.62
C LEU A 94 -3.42 -4.90 11.27
N ASP A 95 -4.22 -3.98 11.81
CA ASP A 95 -5.55 -4.27 12.33
C ASP A 95 -6.62 -3.85 11.31
N LEU A 96 -6.96 -4.80 10.44
CA LEU A 96 -7.97 -4.61 9.39
C LEU A 96 -9.39 -4.46 9.94
N LYS A 97 -9.66 -4.86 11.18
CA LYS A 97 -11.01 -4.67 11.77
C LYS A 97 -11.23 -3.21 12.14
N LYS A 98 -10.17 -2.57 12.64
CA LYS A 98 -10.17 -1.18 13.06
C LYS A 98 -9.71 -0.20 11.98
N ASP A 99 -9.22 -0.70 10.85
CA ASP A 99 -8.60 0.10 9.80
C ASP A 99 -7.39 0.92 10.29
N VAL A 100 -6.57 0.33 11.18
CA VAL A 100 -5.38 0.99 11.75
C VAL A 100 -4.11 0.15 11.59
N LEU A 101 -2.99 0.83 11.34
CA LEU A 101 -1.64 0.32 11.51
C LEU A 101 -1.21 0.60 12.95
N ARG A 102 -0.97 -0.45 13.72
CA ARG A 102 -0.47 -0.33 15.09
C ARG A 102 1.05 -0.37 15.08
N ILE A 103 1.65 0.67 15.62
CA ILE A 103 3.09 0.82 15.77
C ILE A 103 3.36 1.09 17.24
N ASP A 104 3.99 0.15 17.93
CA ASP A 104 4.16 0.18 19.39
C ASP A 104 2.81 0.44 20.12
N ASN A 105 2.67 1.61 20.75
CA ASN A 105 1.45 2.06 21.43
C ASN A 105 0.63 3.09 20.62
N GLU A 106 1.02 3.38 19.37
CA GLU A 106 0.35 4.30 18.47
C GLU A 106 -0.55 3.53 17.49
N GLU A 107 -1.78 4.01 17.28
CA GLU A 107 -2.69 3.49 16.25
C GLU A 107 -2.79 4.54 15.14
N ILE A 108 -2.35 4.19 13.94
CA ILE A 108 -2.30 5.08 12.78
C ILE A 108 -3.39 4.65 11.81
N PRO A 109 -4.47 5.42 11.63
CA PRO A 109 -5.54 5.05 10.71
C PRO A 109 -5.04 5.04 9.26
N PHE A 110 -5.56 4.11 8.44
CA PHE A 110 -5.19 4.02 7.03
C PHE A 110 -5.68 5.23 6.20
N SER A 111 -6.72 5.93 6.68
CA SER A 111 -7.30 7.09 6.01
C SER A 111 -7.58 8.24 6.97
N ASP A 112 -7.10 9.42 6.63
CA ASP A 112 -7.67 10.69 7.09
C ASP A 112 -7.92 11.55 5.85
N THR A 113 -9.10 11.40 5.23
CA THR A 113 -9.77 12.35 4.32
C THR A 113 -10.98 11.70 3.64
N GLY A 114 -12.09 12.43 3.59
CA GLY A 114 -13.34 11.97 3.00
C GLY A 114 -13.32 11.82 1.48
N ASN A 115 -14.32 11.07 1.03
CA ASN A 115 -14.83 10.89 -0.33
C ASN A 115 -14.23 9.76 -1.19
N ASP A 116 -15.16 8.84 -1.53
CA ASP A 116 -15.19 7.84 -2.59
C ASP A 116 -14.44 6.52 -2.38
N VAL A 117 -14.50 5.98 -1.16
CA VAL A 117 -14.26 4.54 -0.93
C VAL A 117 -15.54 3.90 -0.43
N LEU A 118 -16.07 2.93 -1.18
CA LEU A 118 -17.21 2.10 -0.74
C LEU A 118 -16.66 0.89 0.01
N LYS A 119 -16.88 0.85 1.33
CA LYS A 119 -16.51 -0.30 2.14
C LYS A 119 -17.47 -1.44 1.83
N VAL A 120 -16.93 -2.58 1.39
CA VAL A 120 -17.68 -3.79 1.12
C VAL A 120 -17.26 -4.91 2.07
N HIS A 121 -18.26 -5.63 2.59
CA HIS A 121 -18.14 -6.75 3.52
C HIS A 121 -18.65 -8.00 2.81
N LEU A 122 -17.83 -9.05 2.74
CA LEU A 122 -18.32 -10.35 2.23
C LEU A 122 -19.46 -10.85 3.12
N CYS A 123 -20.51 -11.38 2.49
CA CYS A 123 -21.64 -11.95 3.22
C CYS A 123 -21.25 -13.22 4.00
N GLU A 124 -20.19 -13.90 3.56
CA GLU A 124 -19.72 -15.17 4.06
C GLU A 124 -18.21 -15.32 3.85
N ASP A 125 -17.59 -16.25 4.55
CA ASP A 125 -16.18 -16.59 4.34
C ASP A 125 -16.03 -17.34 3.00
N VAL A 126 -15.17 -16.84 2.12
CA VAL A 126 -14.93 -17.44 0.80
C VAL A 126 -13.47 -17.87 0.68
N THR A 127 -13.24 -19.12 0.30
CA THR A 127 -11.91 -19.62 -0.09
C THR A 127 -11.65 -19.31 -1.55
N LEU A 128 -10.62 -18.51 -1.85
CA LEU A 128 -10.20 -18.22 -3.21
C LEU A 128 -8.97 -19.06 -3.59
N PRO A 129 -9.08 -19.99 -4.55
CA PRO A 129 -7.92 -20.68 -5.10
C PRO A 129 -6.92 -19.71 -5.73
N SER A 130 -5.64 -20.09 -5.76
CA SER A 130 -4.62 -19.30 -6.44
C SER A 130 -4.95 -19.15 -7.93
N LEU A 131 -4.74 -17.93 -8.47
CA LEU A 131 -4.98 -17.58 -9.88
C LEU A 131 -6.45 -17.78 -10.34
N SER A 132 -7.41 -17.66 -9.42
CA SER A 132 -8.84 -17.73 -9.74
C SER A 132 -9.49 -16.34 -9.77
N GLU A 133 -10.57 -16.23 -10.55
CA GLU A 133 -11.48 -15.09 -10.56
C GLU A 133 -12.87 -15.62 -10.20
N THR A 134 -13.50 -15.03 -9.18
CA THR A 134 -14.79 -15.50 -8.64
C THR A 134 -15.65 -14.32 -8.23
N VAL A 135 -16.95 -14.41 -8.49
CA VAL A 135 -17.94 -13.42 -8.06
C VAL A 135 -18.53 -13.87 -6.74
N VAL A 136 -18.45 -13.00 -5.73
CA VAL A 136 -18.92 -13.27 -4.37
C VAL A 136 -19.90 -12.20 -3.93
N MET A 137 -20.88 -12.59 -3.13
CA MET A 137 -21.82 -11.65 -2.57
C MET A 137 -21.16 -10.83 -1.46
N ALA A 138 -21.27 -9.51 -1.59
CA ALA A 138 -20.82 -8.56 -0.60
C ALA A 138 -21.93 -7.55 -0.29
N ARG A 139 -21.95 -7.05 0.94
CA ARG A 139 -22.76 -5.90 1.38
C ARG A 139 -21.87 -4.68 1.44
N HIS A 140 -22.42 -3.50 1.22
CA HIS A 140 -21.68 -2.26 1.40
C HIS A 140 -22.26 -1.47 2.56
N ASP A 141 -21.39 -0.74 3.26
CA ASP A 141 -21.78 0.26 4.25
C ASP A 141 -21.58 1.65 3.62
N GLY A 142 -22.59 2.16 2.91
CA GLY A 142 -22.51 3.46 2.22
C GLY A 142 -23.67 3.77 1.26
N ASN A 143 -23.81 5.04 0.84
CA ASN A 143 -24.82 5.45 -0.14
C ASN A 143 -24.38 5.07 -1.57
N MET A 144 -25.13 4.16 -2.23
CA MET A 144 -24.87 3.68 -3.59
C MET A 144 -25.07 4.73 -4.69
N GLU A 145 -25.73 5.86 -4.41
CA GLU A 145 -26.05 6.87 -5.45
C GLU A 145 -24.81 7.46 -6.14
N LYS A 146 -23.63 7.39 -5.51
CA LYS A 146 -22.36 7.84 -6.12
C LYS A 146 -21.73 6.82 -7.09
N PHE A 147 -22.15 5.57 -7.08
CA PHE A 147 -21.54 4.48 -7.87
C PHE A 147 -22.46 3.94 -8.97
N LEU A 148 -23.67 4.51 -9.12
CA LEU A 148 -24.68 4.09 -10.12
C LEU A 148 -24.61 4.85 -11.47
N LEU A 149 -23.51 5.54 -11.77
CA LEU A 149 -23.31 6.19 -13.07
C LEU A 149 -21.96 5.80 -13.68
N ALA A 150 -22.00 4.76 -14.51
CA ALA A 150 -21.15 4.56 -15.69
C ALA A 150 -21.84 3.55 -16.62
#